data_AF-A0A538KG87-F1
#
_entry.id   AF-A0A538KG87-F1
#
_cell.length_a   1.000
_cell.length_b   1.000
_cell.length_c   1.000
_cell.angle_alpha   90.00
_cell.angle_beta   90.00
_cell.angle_gamma   90.00
#
_symmetry.space_group_name_H-M   'P 1'
#
loop_
_entity.id
_entity.type
_entity.pdbx_description
1 polymer ?
#
loop_
_entity_poly.entity_id
_entity_poly.type
_entity_poly.pdbx_seq_one_letter_code
_entity_poly.pdbx_strand_id
1 'polypeptide(L)'
;MYVSIRTYRVGKSDSIPDMMHRVDRDLAESFAREPGFVAYQVARTGDHTVASMTVFQSQEQAEASNELAAQWVAEELADFEVERMGVIGGPIMVSRANADMLEPAHA
;
A
#
# COMPACT_ATOMS: atom_id res chain seq x y z
N MET A 1 -6.65 15.77 -0.11
CA MET A 1 -6.19 14.41 0.27
C MET A 1 -7.20 13.41 -0.25
N TYR A 2 -6.73 12.46 -1.04
CA TYR A 2 -7.52 11.37 -1.59
C TYR A 2 -6.81 10.07 -1.27
N VAL A 3 -7.59 9.03 -0.97
CA VAL A 3 -7.08 7.70 -0.67
C VAL A 3 -7.38 6.76 -1.82
N SER A 4 -6.45 5.85 -2.08
CA SER A 4 -6.74 4.59 -2.74
C SER A 4 -6.45 3.43 -1.77
N ILE A 5 -7.45 2.58 -1.59
CA ILE A 5 -7.42 1.38 -0.76
C ILE A 5 -7.43 0.18 -1.70
N ARG A 6 -6.41 -0.69 -1.57
CA ARG A 6 -6.25 -1.88 -2.39
C ARG A 6 -6.23 -3.11 -1.51
N THR A 7 -7.08 -4.08 -1.82
CA THR A 7 -7.14 -5.35 -1.08
C THR A 7 -6.46 -6.45 -1.88
N TYR A 8 -5.69 -7.29 -1.20
CA TYR A 8 -4.93 -8.37 -1.82
C TYR A 8 -5.14 -9.68 -1.08
N ARG A 9 -5.07 -10.79 -1.82
CA ARG A 9 -4.86 -12.14 -1.31
C ARG A 9 -3.41 -12.55 -1.55
N VAL A 10 -2.83 -13.27 -0.60
CA VAL A 10 -1.47 -13.81 -0.65
C VAL A 10 -1.55 -15.33 -0.61
N GLY A 11 -0.82 -16.02 -1.50
CA GLY A 11 -0.92 -17.48 -1.63
C GLY A 11 -0.58 -18.21 -0.33
N LYS A 12 0.52 -17.81 0.33
CA LYS A 12 0.96 -18.38 1.60
C LYS A 12 0.91 -17.34 2.72
N SER A 13 0.26 -17.66 3.83
CA SER A 13 0.05 -16.72 4.94
C SER A 13 1.30 -16.49 5.80
N ASP A 14 2.23 -17.45 5.79
CA ASP A 14 3.52 -17.41 6.48
C ASP A 14 4.55 -16.52 5.78
N SER A 15 4.36 -16.24 4.48
CA SER A 15 5.25 -15.35 3.71
C SER A 15 4.88 -13.87 3.81
N ILE A 16 3.76 -13.52 4.46
CA ILE A 16 3.31 -12.14 4.62
C ILE A 16 4.38 -11.26 5.30
N PRO A 17 5.07 -11.67 6.39
CA PRO A 17 6.12 -10.85 7.00
C PRO A 17 7.26 -10.52 6.02
N ASP A 18 7.78 -11.50 5.29
CA ASP A 18 8.84 -11.30 4.30
C ASP A 18 8.36 -10.42 3.13
N MET A 19 7.11 -10.59 2.71
CA MET A 19 6.46 -9.75 1.70
C MET A 19 6.39 -8.29 2.16
N MET A 20 6.00 -8.06 3.43
CA MET A 20 5.90 -6.70 3.98
C MET A 20 7.27 -6.02 4.09
N HIS A 21 8.34 -6.74 4.41
CA HIS A 21 9.70 -6.18 4.35
C HIS A 21 10.07 -5.69 2.95
N ARG A 22 9.69 -6.41 1.88
CA ARG A 22 9.95 -5.96 0.49
C ARG A 22 9.07 -4.76 0.12
N VAL A 23 7.80 -4.79 0.52
CA VAL A 23 6.87 -3.67 0.32
C VAL A 23 7.37 -2.39 0.99
N ASP A 24 7.84 -2.47 2.23
CA ASP A 24 8.36 -1.32 2.98
C ASP A 24 9.63 -0.76 2.34
N ARG A 25 10.60 -1.62 2.01
CA ARG A 25 11.88 -1.21 1.42
C ARG A 25 11.74 -0.55 0.04
N ASP A 26 10.84 -1.07 -0.81
CA ASP A 26 10.82 -0.72 -2.23
C ASP A 26 9.56 0.06 -2.63
N LEU A 27 8.37 -0.50 -2.39
CA LEU A 27 7.11 0.10 -2.83
C LEU A 27 6.74 1.34 -2.01
N ALA A 28 6.89 1.27 -0.68
CA ALA A 28 6.61 2.41 0.20
C ALA A 28 7.54 3.59 -0.13
N GLU A 29 8.83 3.32 -0.32
CA GLU A 29 9.82 4.28 -0.79
C GLU A 29 9.48 4.87 -2.16
N SER A 30 8.98 4.05 -3.09
CA SER A 30 8.55 4.51 -4.41
C SER A 30 7.39 5.50 -4.30
N PHE A 31 6.38 5.22 -3.48
CA PHE A 31 5.31 6.20 -3.20
C PHE A 31 5.83 7.44 -2.49
N ALA A 32 6.73 7.30 -1.52
CA ALA A 32 7.25 8.42 -0.73
C ALA A 32 8.00 9.46 -1.59
N ARG A 33 8.53 9.05 -2.74
CA ARG A 33 9.23 9.93 -3.70
C ARG A 33 8.30 10.63 -4.69
N GLU A 34 7.05 10.17 -4.82
CA GLU A 34 6.08 10.76 -5.73
C GLU A 34 5.61 12.12 -5.22
N PRO A 35 5.52 13.16 -6.08
CA PRO A 35 4.98 14.44 -5.70
C PRO A 35 3.57 14.32 -5.11
N GLY A 36 3.33 15.01 -3.99
CA GLY A 36 2.03 15.03 -3.33
C GLY A 36 1.70 13.77 -2.52
N PHE A 37 2.68 12.88 -2.29
CA PHE A 37 2.54 11.80 -1.31
C PHE A 37 2.19 12.34 0.08
N VAL A 38 1.30 11.66 0.79
CA VAL A 38 0.88 12.04 2.15
C VAL A 38 1.08 10.90 3.14
N ALA A 39 0.65 9.69 2.79
CA ALA A 39 0.76 8.54 3.68
C ALA A 39 0.66 7.22 2.93
N TYR A 40 1.28 6.18 3.48
CA TYR A 40 1.10 4.79 3.06
C TYR A 40 1.01 3.90 4.28
N GLN A 41 0.05 2.98 4.28
CA GLN A 41 -0.06 1.94 5.29
C GLN A 41 -0.47 0.63 4.63
N VAL A 42 -0.04 -0.48 5.20
CA VAL A 42 -0.54 -1.81 4.88
C VAL A 42 -0.98 -2.49 6.17
N ALA A 43 -2.19 -3.03 6.17
CA ALA A 43 -2.72 -3.78 7.29
C ALA A 43 -2.97 -5.23 6.86
N ARG A 44 -2.61 -6.17 7.74
CA ARG A 44 -3.13 -7.54 7.66
C ARG A 44 -4.61 -7.53 8.03
N THR A 45 -5.46 -7.98 7.13
CA THR A 45 -6.92 -7.99 7.30
C THR A 45 -7.48 -9.40 7.53
N GLY A 46 -6.63 -10.43 7.42
CA GLY A 46 -6.95 -11.82 7.65
C GLY A 46 -5.73 -12.73 7.46
N ASP A 47 -5.93 -14.04 7.51
CA ASP A 47 -4.83 -15.00 7.42
C ASP A 47 -4.06 -14.86 6.11
N HIS A 48 -4.78 -14.71 5.00
CA HIS A 48 -4.22 -14.61 3.66
C HIS A 48 -4.51 -13.27 2.99
N THR A 49 -4.93 -12.25 3.74
CA THR A 49 -5.37 -10.99 3.16
C THR A 49 -4.70 -9.79 3.79
N VAL A 50 -4.34 -8.83 2.93
CA VAL A 50 -3.81 -7.53 3.32
C VAL A 50 -4.57 -6.42 2.59
N ALA A 51 -4.64 -5.24 3.20
CA ALA A 51 -5.15 -4.04 2.57
C ALA A 51 -4.10 -2.95 2.66
N SER A 52 -3.75 -2.34 1.51
CA SER A 52 -2.91 -1.15 1.48
C SER A 52 -3.77 0.10 1.32
N MET A 53 -3.38 1.18 1.97
CA MET A 53 -3.97 2.50 1.86
C MET A 53 -2.87 3.47 1.46
N THR A 54 -3.04 4.15 0.33
CA THR A 54 -2.12 5.20 -0.09
C THR A 54 -2.88 6.50 -0.24
N VAL A 55 -2.36 7.56 0.37
CA VAL A 55 -2.96 8.89 0.39
C VAL A 55 -2.07 9.85 -0.36
N PHE A 56 -2.68 10.56 -1.31
CA PHE A 56 -2.06 11.66 -2.05
C PHE A 56 -2.84 12.96 -1.86
N GLN A 57 -2.24 14.08 -2.23
CA GLN A 57 -2.88 15.40 -2.15
C GLN A 57 -4.07 15.53 -3.10
N SER A 58 -3.94 15.03 -4.34
CA SER A 58 -4.99 15.07 -5.39
C SER A 58 -5.60 13.69 -5.69
N GLN A 59 -6.77 13.72 -6.33
CA GLN A 59 -7.47 12.51 -6.80
C GLN A 59 -6.67 11.78 -7.87
N GLU A 60 -6.19 12.51 -8.87
CA GLU A 60 -5.41 11.98 -9.99
C GLU A 60 -4.14 11.25 -9.50
N GLN A 61 -3.45 11.80 -8.51
CA GLN A 61 -2.29 11.15 -7.89
C GLN A 61 -2.66 9.85 -7.15
N ALA A 62 -3.76 9.87 -6.40
CA ALA A 62 -4.26 8.67 -5.72
C ALA A 62 -4.67 7.58 -6.73
N GLU A 63 -5.27 7.97 -7.85
CA GLU A 63 -5.65 7.06 -8.94
C GLU A 63 -4.42 6.51 -9.67
N ALA A 64 -3.45 7.36 -10.03
CA ALA A 64 -2.19 6.96 -10.67
C ALA A 64 -1.39 5.96 -9.81
N SER A 65 -1.46 6.09 -8.48
CA SER A 65 -0.82 5.14 -7.56
C SER A 65 -1.31 3.69 -7.75
N ASN A 66 -2.49 3.46 -8.32
CA ASN A 66 -3.03 2.13 -8.57
C ASN A 66 -2.24 1.36 -9.63
N GLU A 67 -1.79 2.06 -10.67
CA GLU A 67 -1.03 1.49 -11.78
C GLU A 67 0.38 1.18 -11.33
N LEU A 68 1.05 2.13 -10.65
CA LEU A 68 2.36 1.91 -10.02
C LEU A 68 2.33 0.69 -9.10
N ALA A 69 1.33 0.60 -8.21
CA ALA A 69 1.15 -0.54 -7.33
C ALA A 69 0.90 -1.86 -8.08
N ALA A 70 0.23 -1.81 -9.24
CA ALA A 70 -0.11 -3.02 -9.98
C ALA A 70 1.12 -3.57 -10.69
N GLN A 71 1.86 -2.69 -11.34
CA GLN A 71 3.11 -3.02 -12.01
C GLN A 71 4.12 -3.59 -11.02
N TRP A 72 4.35 -2.89 -9.91
CA TRP A 72 5.33 -3.34 -8.92
C TRP A 72 4.94 -4.69 -8.29
N VAL A 73 3.67 -4.92 -7.96
CA VAL A 73 3.22 -6.23 -7.44
C VAL A 73 3.45 -7.35 -8.46
N ALA A 74 3.19 -7.09 -9.74
CA ALA A 74 3.38 -8.08 -10.79
C ALA A 74 4.86 -8.42 -11.05
N GLU A 75 5.74 -7.43 -10.93
CA GLU A 75 7.18 -7.57 -11.18
C GLU A 75 7.93 -8.12 -9.95
N GLU A 76 7.64 -7.58 -8.77
CA GLU A 76 8.47 -7.77 -7.57
C GLU A 76 7.88 -8.73 -6.55
N LEU A 77 6.59 -9.08 -6.63
CA LEU A 77 5.94 -10.01 -5.69
C LEU A 77 5.40 -11.29 -6.34
N ALA A 78 5.88 -11.64 -7.53
CA ALA A 78 5.45 -12.85 -8.24
C ALA A 78 5.69 -14.14 -7.41
N ASP A 79 6.73 -14.15 -6.57
CA ASP A 79 7.08 -15.25 -5.65
C ASP A 79 6.09 -15.44 -4.48
N PHE A 80 5.24 -14.45 -4.21
CA PHE A 80 4.26 -14.49 -3.12
C PHE A 80 2.84 -14.84 -3.56
N GLU A 81 2.62 -15.10 -4.86
CA GLU A 81 1.30 -15.42 -5.44
C GLU A 81 0.22 -14.38 -5.06
N VAL A 82 0.56 -13.10 -5.20
CA VAL A 82 -0.31 -11.99 -4.80
C VAL A 82 -1.40 -11.75 -5.85
N GLU A 83 -2.66 -11.75 -5.40
CA GLU A 83 -3.83 -11.43 -6.22
C GLU A 83 -4.47 -10.14 -5.72
N ARG A 84 -4.66 -9.14 -6.61
CA ARG A 84 -5.43 -7.94 -6.27
C ARG A 84 -6.92 -8.24 -6.33
N MET A 85 -7.60 -8.10 -5.19
CA MET A 85 -9.02 -8.40 -5.02
C MET A 85 -9.94 -7.22 -5.32
N GLY A 86 -9.43 -5.98 -5.20
CA GLY A 86 -10.25 -4.79 -5.37
C GLY A 86 -9.51 -3.50 -5.11
N VAL A 87 -10.10 -2.39 -5.59
CA VAL A 87 -9.63 -1.02 -5.39
C VAL A 87 -10.84 -0.15 -5.04
N ILE A 88 -10.72 0.64 -3.98
CA ILE A 88 -11.73 1.60 -3.54
C ILE A 88 -11.01 2.92 -3.25
N GLY A 89 -11.57 4.07 -3.61
CA GLY A 89 -10.93 5.35 -3.34
C GLY A 89 -11.92 6.49 -3.18
N GLY A 90 -11.41 7.64 -2.72
CA GLY A 90 -12.22 8.84 -2.52
C GLY A 90 -11.53 9.92 -1.68
N PRO A 91 -12.21 11.05 -1.45
CA PRO A 91 -11.69 12.13 -0.61
C PRO A 91 -11.59 11.69 0.85
N ILE A 92 -10.49 12.06 1.52
CA ILE A 92 -10.37 11.92 2.97
C ILE A 92 -11.18 13.04 3.64
N MET A 93 -12.25 12.66 4.33
CA MET A 93 -13.16 13.61 5.00
C MET A 93 -12.76 13.92 6.44
N VAL A 94 -12.00 13.03 7.10
CA VAL A 94 -11.49 13.19 8.47
C VAL A 94 -10.09 12.56 8.55
N SER A 95 -9.14 13.23 9.22
CA SER A 95 -7.77 12.72 9.39
C SER A 95 -7.17 13.09 10.75
N ARG A 96 -6.41 12.18 11.36
CA ARG A 96 -5.60 12.36 12.58
C ARG A 96 -4.35 11.47 12.48
N ALA A 97 -3.21 11.94 12.97
CA ALA A 97 -1.97 11.18 13.09
C ALA A 97 -1.17 11.70 14.30
N ASN A 98 -0.30 10.87 14.87
CA ASN A 98 0.73 11.25 15.83
C ASN A 98 2.12 10.90 15.26
N ALA A 99 3.18 11.12 16.05
CA ALA A 99 4.55 10.85 15.62
C ALA A 99 4.78 9.37 15.26
N ASP A 100 4.07 8.43 15.90
CA ASP A 100 4.23 7.00 15.64
C ASP A 100 3.88 6.62 14.19
N MET A 101 3.06 7.43 13.50
CA MET A 101 2.73 7.22 12.08
C MET A 101 3.83 7.66 11.11
N LEU A 102 4.85 8.37 11.58
CA LEU A 102 5.96 8.83 10.75
C LEU A 102 7.15 7.86 10.73
N GLU A 103 7.15 6.88 11.63
CA GLU A 103 8.19 5.85 11.71
C GLU A 103 7.82 4.67 10.81
N PRO A 104 8.71 4.21 9.90
CA PRO A 104 8.50 3.00 9.12
C PRO A 104 8.29 1.77 10.00
N ALA A 105 7.38 0.88 9.60
CA ALA A 105 7.08 -0.32 10.38
C ALA A 105 8.17 -1.39 10.28
N HIS A 106 8.97 -1.37 9.20
CA HIS A 106 10.04 -2.33 8.94
C HIS A 106 11.39 -1.61 8.77
N ALA A 107 11.91 -1.05 9.86
CA ALA A 107 13.27 -0.48 9.91
C ALA A 107 14.38 -1.56 9.91
#